data_AF-A0A1I4XXD5-F1
#
_entry.id   AF-A0A1I4XXD5-F1
#
_cell.length_a   1.000
_cell.length_b   1.000
_cell.length_c   1.000
_cell.angle_alpha   90.00
_cell.angle_beta   90.00
_cell.angle_gamma   90.00
#
_symmetry.space_group_name_H-M   'P 1'
#
loop_
_entity.id
_entity.type
_entity.pdbx_description
1 polymer ?
#
loop_
_entity_poly.entity_id
_entity_poly.type
_entity_poly.pdbx_seq_one_letter_code
_entity_poly.pdbx_strand_id
1 'polypeptide(L)'
;MSYNFRSILFCLLIVVPFTISAQSENEKLSPTEYSIARISAATATGDLETLEDALNEGLENGLSINKIKEELVHLYAYTGFPRSLMAINTLTDVLNDRKEKGIRDEIGEEPKDLKGGDKYEIGKEVLVDLTGVEDRPKAGYAKTVPIIEVFLKEHLFADIFKRGVLSYKEREIATVAALLGMGGAAPMATGHIKISMRHGVTEPQILQIVDLIETEIDKETGLESREIVAALISGEPAGTESKYDDSEKIYPRGKKIENPAFTGNAWVNFLVTADEVNKNSVGVVTFEPGARTFWHRHPNGQIILALSGEGYYQEIGSPKIIMKKGDVAKCPADTPHWHGAGPNEEFVQIAITSRVDGPTEWEDEVSDSQYAE
;
A
#
# COMPACT_ATOMS: atom_id res chain seq x y z
N MET A 1 -0.93 19.79 -79.58
CA MET A 1 -0.44 18.49 -79.08
C MET A 1 0.15 18.74 -77.70
N SER A 2 -0.67 18.57 -76.67
CA SER A 2 -0.39 19.01 -75.29
C SER A 2 -0.72 17.84 -74.36
N TYR A 3 0.31 17.11 -73.93
CA TYR A 3 0.17 16.00 -72.98
C TYR A 3 0.38 16.53 -71.56
N ASN A 4 -0.69 16.49 -70.77
CA ASN A 4 -0.68 16.72 -69.32
C ASN A 4 -0.13 15.47 -68.62
N PHE A 5 1.05 15.56 -68.02
CA PHE A 5 1.54 14.57 -67.07
C PHE A 5 0.89 14.85 -65.70
N ARG A 6 -0.14 14.07 -65.35
CA ARG A 6 -0.65 14.00 -63.97
C ARG A 6 0.19 12.96 -63.21
N SER A 7 1.11 13.42 -62.37
CA SER A 7 1.79 12.58 -61.39
C SER A 7 0.79 12.12 -60.34
N ILE A 8 0.47 10.83 -60.31
CA ILE A 8 -0.31 10.20 -59.24
C ILE A 8 0.67 9.90 -58.11
N LEU A 9 0.59 10.67 -57.03
CA LEU A 9 1.32 10.44 -55.79
C LEU A 9 0.66 9.26 -55.05
N PHE A 10 1.30 8.10 -55.06
CA PHE A 10 0.87 6.93 -54.29
C PHE A 10 1.31 7.15 -52.83
N CYS A 11 0.44 7.68 -51.99
CA CYS A 11 0.68 7.73 -50.54
C CYS A 11 0.56 6.32 -49.97
N LEU A 12 1.70 5.71 -49.66
CA LEU A 12 1.77 4.47 -48.90
C LEU A 12 1.35 4.79 -47.44
N LEU A 13 0.10 4.49 -47.10
CA LEU A 13 -0.39 4.52 -45.73
C LEU A 13 0.28 3.38 -44.96
N ILE A 14 1.35 3.70 -44.24
CA ILE A 14 1.93 2.80 -43.23
C ILE A 14 0.98 2.82 -42.04
N VAL A 15 0.13 1.80 -41.94
CA VAL A 15 -0.63 1.52 -40.73
C VAL A 15 0.34 0.89 -39.74
N VAL A 16 0.84 1.69 -38.81
CA VAL A 16 1.57 1.19 -37.64
C VAL A 16 0.50 0.64 -36.69
N PRO A 17 0.44 -0.67 -36.39
CA PRO A 17 -0.45 -1.17 -35.37
C PRO A 17 -0.02 -0.58 -34.03
N PHE A 18 -0.87 0.25 -33.43
CA PHE A 18 -0.78 0.56 -32.02
C PHE A 18 -1.06 -0.73 -31.26
N THR A 19 0.00 -1.37 -30.76
CA THR A 19 -0.15 -2.32 -29.66
C THR A 19 -0.62 -1.50 -28.46
N ILE A 20 -1.92 -1.54 -28.17
CA ILE A 20 -2.43 -1.19 -26.85
C ILE A 20 -1.69 -2.12 -25.89
N SER A 21 -0.81 -1.55 -25.06
CA SER A 21 -0.07 -2.29 -24.05
C SER A 21 -1.09 -3.00 -23.17
N ALA A 22 -0.96 -4.32 -22.99
CA ALA A 22 -1.76 -5.14 -22.07
C ALA A 22 -1.53 -4.77 -20.57
N GLN A 23 -0.93 -3.62 -20.31
CA GLN A 23 -0.49 -3.15 -19.01
C GLN A 23 -1.63 -2.50 -18.20
N SER A 24 -2.75 -2.12 -18.84
CA SER A 24 -3.89 -1.46 -18.16
C SER A 24 -4.78 -2.38 -17.32
N GLU A 25 -4.79 -3.71 -17.55
CA GLU A 25 -5.64 -4.62 -16.77
C GLU A 25 -5.10 -4.88 -15.35
N ASN A 26 -3.81 -4.62 -15.09
CA ASN A 26 -3.18 -4.90 -13.80
C ASN A 26 -3.22 -3.70 -12.83
N GLU A 27 -3.83 -2.59 -13.23
CA GLU A 27 -3.91 -1.35 -12.45
C GLU A 27 -5.25 -1.21 -11.71
N LYS A 28 -6.24 -2.08 -11.98
CA LYS A 28 -7.56 -2.02 -11.35
C LYS A 28 -7.92 -3.30 -10.63
N LEU A 29 -8.67 -3.18 -9.54
CA LEU A 29 -9.32 -4.34 -8.95
C LEU A 29 -10.31 -4.89 -9.97
N SER A 30 -10.35 -6.21 -10.13
CA SER A 30 -11.45 -6.84 -10.87
C SER A 30 -12.79 -6.54 -10.17
N PRO A 31 -13.93 -6.64 -10.86
CA PRO A 31 -15.23 -6.38 -10.25
C PRO A 31 -15.50 -7.20 -8.96
N THR A 32 -15.06 -8.45 -8.93
CA THR A 32 -15.18 -9.31 -7.76
C THR A 32 -14.24 -8.89 -6.62
N GLU A 33 -12.99 -8.51 -6.93
CA GLU A 33 -12.04 -7.99 -5.93
C GLU A 33 -12.48 -6.64 -5.34
N TYR A 34 -13.05 -5.76 -6.16
CA TYR A 34 -13.63 -4.49 -5.69
C TYR A 34 -14.82 -4.75 -4.75
N SER A 35 -15.67 -5.70 -5.11
CA SER A 35 -16.82 -6.09 -4.27
C SER A 35 -16.38 -6.68 -2.92
N ILE A 36 -15.31 -7.49 -2.90
CA ILE A 36 -14.69 -7.98 -1.65
C ILE A 36 -14.21 -6.79 -0.80
N ALA A 37 -13.49 -5.82 -1.40
CA ALA A 37 -13.04 -4.65 -0.65
C ALA A 37 -14.23 -3.86 -0.05
N ARG A 38 -15.31 -3.68 -0.81
CA ARG A 38 -16.51 -2.96 -0.38
C ARG A 38 -17.24 -3.66 0.76
N ILE A 39 -17.51 -4.97 0.63
CA ILE A 39 -18.15 -5.80 1.67
C ILE A 39 -17.31 -5.76 2.95
N SER A 40 -15.99 -5.88 2.82
CA SER A 40 -15.06 -5.87 3.94
C SER A 40 -15.03 -4.52 4.68
N ALA A 41 -14.99 -3.39 3.97
CA ALA A 41 -15.01 -2.06 4.58
C ALA A 41 -16.33 -1.78 5.31
N ALA A 42 -17.48 -2.07 4.68
CA ALA A 42 -18.79 -1.89 5.29
C ALA A 42 -19.00 -2.80 6.52
N THR A 43 -18.55 -4.05 6.44
CA THR A 43 -18.54 -4.97 7.59
C THR A 43 -17.69 -4.42 8.74
N ALA A 44 -16.52 -3.86 8.44
CA ALA A 44 -15.59 -3.37 9.45
C ALA A 44 -16.10 -2.15 10.22
N THR A 45 -16.89 -1.29 9.57
CA THR A 45 -17.54 -0.14 10.21
C THR A 45 -18.87 -0.49 10.85
N GLY A 46 -19.50 -1.58 10.43
CA GLY A 46 -20.84 -1.97 10.86
C GLY A 46 -21.95 -1.19 10.15
N ASP A 47 -21.63 -0.61 8.99
CA ASP A 47 -22.60 0.05 8.12
C ASP A 47 -23.41 -0.99 7.34
N LEU A 48 -24.60 -1.32 7.87
CA LEU A 48 -25.44 -2.38 7.31
C LEU A 48 -26.13 -1.98 6.01
N GLU A 49 -26.37 -0.68 5.77
CA GLU A 49 -27.01 -0.18 4.55
C GLU A 49 -26.03 -0.30 3.38
N THR A 50 -24.82 0.23 3.54
CA THR A 50 -23.74 0.07 2.55
C THR A 50 -23.38 -1.40 2.34
N LEU A 51 -23.43 -2.21 3.40
CA LEU A 51 -23.17 -3.65 3.30
C LEU A 51 -24.24 -4.38 2.46
N GLU A 52 -25.52 -4.08 2.64
CA GLU A 52 -26.61 -4.70 1.85
C GLU A 52 -26.43 -4.42 0.35
N ASP A 53 -26.09 -3.19 0.00
CA ASP A 53 -25.80 -2.79 -1.38
C ASP A 53 -24.56 -3.51 -1.91
N ALA A 54 -23.48 -3.57 -1.12
CA ALA A 54 -22.22 -4.21 -1.50
C ALA A 54 -22.39 -5.72 -1.73
N LEU A 55 -23.24 -6.39 -0.94
CA LEU A 55 -23.54 -7.81 -1.10
C LEU A 55 -24.34 -8.09 -2.38
N ASN A 56 -25.34 -7.27 -2.71
CA ASN A 56 -26.08 -7.39 -3.97
C ASN A 56 -25.16 -7.17 -5.17
N GLU A 57 -24.37 -6.09 -5.15
CA GLU A 57 -23.41 -5.77 -6.19
C GLU A 57 -22.37 -6.89 -6.35
N GLY A 58 -21.87 -7.44 -5.24
CA GLY A 58 -20.92 -8.55 -5.26
C GLY A 58 -21.47 -9.78 -5.98
N LEU A 59 -22.71 -10.18 -5.68
CA LEU A 59 -23.38 -11.29 -6.34
C LEU A 59 -23.60 -11.01 -7.85
N GLU A 60 -23.93 -9.76 -8.22
CA GLU A 60 -24.10 -9.33 -9.61
C GLU A 60 -22.79 -9.29 -10.40
N ASN A 61 -21.69 -8.92 -9.73
CA ASN A 61 -20.33 -8.93 -10.27
C ASN A 61 -19.72 -10.33 -10.35
N GLY A 62 -20.44 -11.36 -9.90
CA GLY A 62 -20.04 -12.77 -10.01
C GLY A 62 -19.28 -13.31 -8.81
N LEU A 63 -19.33 -12.66 -7.64
CA LEU A 63 -18.96 -13.35 -6.40
C LEU A 63 -19.97 -14.46 -6.13
N SER A 64 -19.46 -15.66 -5.89
CA SER A 64 -20.31 -16.76 -5.46
C SER A 64 -20.71 -16.60 -4.00
N ILE A 65 -21.86 -17.18 -3.64
CA ILE A 65 -22.37 -17.20 -2.27
C ILE A 65 -21.29 -17.72 -1.29
N ASN A 66 -20.58 -18.79 -1.65
CA ASN A 66 -19.58 -19.38 -0.77
C ASN A 66 -18.31 -18.53 -0.65
N LYS A 67 -17.94 -17.73 -1.68
CA LYS A 67 -16.86 -16.73 -1.52
C LYS A 67 -17.23 -15.66 -0.51
N ILE A 68 -18.46 -15.12 -0.58
CA ILE A 68 -18.93 -14.11 0.38
C ILE A 68 -19.00 -14.71 1.80
N LYS A 69 -19.55 -15.92 1.96
CA LYS A 69 -19.56 -16.60 3.27
C LYS A 69 -18.15 -16.75 3.84
N GLU A 70 -17.20 -17.16 3.00
CA GLU A 70 -15.81 -17.35 3.42
C GLU A 70 -15.13 -16.01 3.78
N GLU A 71 -15.45 -14.95 3.05
CA GLU A 71 -15.02 -13.57 3.38
C GLU A 71 -15.55 -13.13 4.75
N LEU A 72 -16.84 -13.29 5.02
CA LEU A 72 -17.45 -12.89 6.29
C LEU A 72 -16.92 -13.70 7.48
N VAL A 73 -16.60 -14.98 7.27
CA VAL A 73 -15.88 -15.82 8.25
C VAL A 73 -14.45 -15.32 8.44
N HIS A 74 -13.74 -14.94 7.37
CA HIS A 74 -12.40 -14.38 7.46
C HIS A 74 -12.37 -13.07 8.28
N LEU A 75 -13.35 -12.20 8.05
CA LEU A 75 -13.41 -10.88 8.65
C LEU A 75 -13.62 -10.88 10.17
N TYR A 76 -14.13 -11.96 10.79
CA TYR A 76 -14.35 -11.94 12.24
C TYR A 76 -13.04 -11.79 13.00
N ALA A 77 -11.93 -12.31 12.45
CA ALA A 77 -10.61 -12.21 13.04
C ALA A 77 -10.09 -10.76 13.11
N TYR A 78 -10.62 -9.87 12.25
CA TYR A 78 -10.19 -8.48 12.13
C TYR A 78 -11.21 -7.50 12.70
N THR A 79 -12.50 -7.76 12.47
CA THR A 79 -13.60 -6.85 12.79
C THR A 79 -14.34 -7.23 14.09
N GLY A 80 -14.09 -8.44 14.60
CA GLY A 80 -14.72 -9.02 15.78
C GLY A 80 -16.04 -9.73 15.50
N PHE A 81 -16.41 -10.67 16.40
CA PHE A 81 -17.64 -11.47 16.28
C PHE A 81 -18.92 -10.66 16.03
N PRO A 82 -19.20 -9.56 16.75
CA PRO A 82 -20.46 -8.84 16.57
C PRO A 82 -20.68 -8.35 15.14
N ARG A 83 -19.65 -7.77 14.52
CA ARG A 83 -19.74 -7.22 13.15
C ARG A 83 -19.90 -8.31 12.11
N SER A 84 -19.08 -9.36 12.18
CA SER A 84 -19.21 -10.48 11.23
C SER A 84 -20.54 -11.22 11.36
N LEU A 85 -21.07 -11.42 12.58
CA LEU A 85 -22.38 -12.06 12.75
C LEU A 85 -23.51 -11.20 12.19
N MET A 86 -23.46 -9.88 12.36
CA MET A 86 -24.41 -8.98 11.72
C MET A 86 -24.31 -9.07 10.19
N ALA A 87 -23.10 -9.06 9.64
CA ALA A 87 -22.90 -9.17 8.21
C ALA A 87 -23.40 -10.50 7.62
N ILE A 88 -23.24 -11.61 8.35
CA ILE A 88 -23.78 -12.93 7.95
C ILE A 88 -25.32 -12.91 7.95
N ASN A 89 -25.94 -12.22 8.89
CA ASN A 89 -27.40 -12.05 8.89
C ASN A 89 -27.85 -11.18 7.71
N THR A 90 -27.14 -10.08 7.42
CA THR A 90 -27.41 -9.24 6.24
C THR A 90 -27.31 -10.05 4.94
N LEU A 91 -26.28 -10.89 4.78
CA LEU A 91 -26.18 -11.80 3.65
C LEU A 91 -27.38 -12.78 3.59
N THR A 92 -27.84 -13.27 4.75
CA THR A 92 -29.02 -14.16 4.80
C THR A 92 -30.26 -13.46 4.25
N ASP A 93 -30.47 -12.21 4.65
CA ASP A 93 -31.60 -11.40 4.19
C ASP A 93 -31.50 -11.09 2.69
N VAL A 94 -30.32 -10.66 2.20
CA VAL A 94 -30.06 -10.43 0.77
C VAL A 94 -30.36 -11.67 -0.07
N LEU A 95 -29.89 -12.85 0.35
CA LEU A 95 -30.13 -14.09 -0.39
C LEU A 95 -31.60 -14.51 -0.40
N ASN A 96 -32.33 -14.27 0.70
CA ASN A 96 -33.77 -14.52 0.75
C ASN A 96 -34.53 -13.60 -0.21
N ASP A 97 -34.24 -12.30 -0.17
CA ASP A 97 -34.85 -11.29 -1.04
C ASP A 97 -34.59 -11.57 -2.53
N ARG A 98 -33.35 -11.91 -2.88
CA ARG A 98 -32.98 -12.28 -4.25
C ARG A 98 -33.71 -13.53 -4.71
N LYS A 99 -33.83 -14.54 -3.83
CA LYS A 99 -34.59 -15.77 -4.11
C LYS A 99 -36.09 -15.50 -4.30
N GLU A 100 -36.70 -14.62 -3.50
CA GLU A 100 -38.10 -14.21 -3.66
C GLU A 100 -38.34 -13.48 -4.98
N LYS A 101 -37.36 -12.71 -5.44
CA LYS A 101 -37.33 -12.07 -6.78
C LYS A 101 -37.04 -13.06 -7.91
N GLY A 102 -36.83 -14.35 -7.61
CA GLY A 102 -36.53 -15.39 -8.59
C GLY A 102 -35.10 -15.39 -9.13
N ILE A 103 -34.21 -14.60 -8.53
CA ILE A 103 -32.79 -14.56 -8.86
C ILE A 103 -32.11 -15.80 -8.28
N ARG A 104 -31.22 -16.41 -9.06
CA ARG A 104 -30.45 -17.59 -8.66
C ARG A 104 -28.97 -17.26 -8.73
N ASP A 105 -28.38 -17.01 -7.58
CA ASP A 105 -26.96 -16.71 -7.47
C ASP A 105 -26.10 -17.99 -7.51
N GLU A 106 -24.85 -17.84 -7.96
CA GLU A 106 -23.90 -18.95 -8.02
C GLU A 106 -23.46 -19.36 -6.61
N ILE A 107 -23.57 -20.66 -6.28
CA ILE A 107 -23.17 -21.15 -4.95
C ILE A 107 -21.65 -21.11 -4.78
N GLY A 108 -20.90 -21.52 -5.80
CA GLY A 108 -19.43 -21.58 -5.78
C GLY A 108 -18.86 -22.83 -5.10
N GLU A 109 -17.54 -22.84 -4.92
CA GLU A 109 -16.81 -23.95 -4.29
C GLU A 109 -17.11 -24.05 -2.79
N GLU A 110 -17.07 -25.27 -2.24
CA GLU A 110 -17.21 -25.51 -0.80
C GLU A 110 -15.83 -25.44 -0.11
N PRO A 111 -15.75 -24.94 1.14
CA PRO A 111 -14.51 -24.92 1.90
C PRO A 111 -14.00 -26.33 2.22
N LYS A 112 -12.69 -26.48 2.22
CA LYS A 112 -12.01 -27.73 2.58
C LYS A 112 -12.17 -28.00 4.07
N ASP A 113 -12.58 -29.22 4.40
CA ASP A 113 -12.60 -29.70 5.78
C ASP A 113 -11.20 -30.19 6.18
N LEU A 114 -10.63 -29.57 7.22
CA LEU A 114 -9.33 -29.93 7.78
C LEU A 114 -9.50 -31.10 8.75
N LYS A 115 -9.82 -32.28 8.20
CA LYS A 115 -9.93 -33.50 9.02
C LYS A 115 -8.54 -34.04 9.35
N GLY A 116 -8.11 -33.78 10.59
CA GLY A 116 -6.90 -34.36 11.18
C GLY A 116 -5.62 -33.57 10.88
N GLY A 117 -4.52 -33.99 11.51
CA GLY A 117 -3.23 -33.28 11.49
C GLY A 117 -3.03 -32.38 12.72
N ASP A 118 -1.79 -31.94 12.90
CA ASP A 118 -1.43 -30.97 13.93
C ASP A 118 -1.74 -29.56 13.42
N LYS A 119 -2.81 -28.94 13.96
CA LYS A 119 -3.26 -27.61 13.53
C LYS A 119 -2.19 -26.55 13.72
N TYR A 120 -1.32 -26.69 14.71
CA TYR A 120 -0.28 -25.70 14.97
C TYR A 120 0.76 -25.72 13.85
N GLU A 121 1.16 -26.91 13.40
CA GLU A 121 2.08 -27.06 12.27
C GLU A 121 1.44 -26.66 10.94
N ILE A 122 0.16 -27.01 10.70
CA ILE A 122 -0.58 -26.53 9.52
C ILE A 122 -0.63 -25.00 9.49
N GLY A 123 -0.90 -24.36 10.64
CA GLY A 123 -0.95 -22.92 10.76
C GLY A 123 0.39 -22.24 10.50
N LYS A 124 1.49 -22.87 10.94
CA LYS A 124 2.85 -22.40 10.64
C LYS A 124 3.13 -22.46 9.14
N GLU A 125 2.82 -23.57 8.48
CA GLU A 125 3.01 -23.72 7.03
C GLU A 125 2.22 -22.65 6.27
N VAL A 126 0.96 -22.44 6.61
CA VAL A 126 0.12 -21.40 5.98
C VAL A 126 0.70 -20.00 6.20
N LEU A 127 1.19 -19.69 7.40
CA LEU A 127 1.81 -18.39 7.68
C LEU A 127 3.08 -18.19 6.84
N VAL A 128 3.87 -19.24 6.64
CA VAL A 128 5.07 -19.21 5.77
C VAL A 128 4.64 -19.00 4.31
N ASP A 129 3.65 -19.73 3.81
CA ASP A 129 3.15 -19.56 2.44
C ASP A 129 2.62 -18.13 2.21
N LEU A 130 1.88 -17.60 3.19
CA LEU A 130 1.28 -16.27 3.15
C LEU A 130 2.36 -15.18 3.17
N THR A 131 3.34 -15.27 4.07
CA THR A 131 4.27 -14.16 4.31
C THR A 131 5.63 -14.31 3.63
N GLY A 132 6.01 -15.53 3.27
CA GLY A 132 7.34 -15.89 2.79
C GLY A 132 8.44 -15.86 3.83
N VAL A 133 8.11 -15.80 5.11
CA VAL A 133 9.08 -15.68 6.20
C VAL A 133 9.11 -16.98 6.99
N GLU A 134 10.20 -17.74 6.83
CA GLU A 134 10.49 -18.90 7.66
C GLU A 134 10.97 -18.48 9.07
N ASP A 135 10.71 -19.33 10.07
CA ASP A 135 11.23 -19.20 11.44
C ASP A 135 11.08 -17.79 12.08
N ARG A 136 9.93 -17.17 11.87
CA ARG A 136 9.63 -15.84 12.42
C ARG A 136 9.77 -15.83 13.95
N PRO A 137 10.57 -14.92 14.54
CA PRO A 137 10.66 -14.78 16.00
C PRO A 137 9.31 -14.44 16.59
N LYS A 138 9.03 -14.98 17.80
CA LYS A 138 7.80 -14.61 18.53
C LYS A 138 7.73 -13.10 18.74
N ALA A 139 6.62 -12.50 18.32
CA ALA A 139 6.32 -11.10 18.57
C ALA A 139 6.24 -10.81 20.08
N GLY A 140 6.40 -9.54 20.47
CA GLY A 140 6.37 -9.13 21.88
C GLY A 140 5.09 -9.54 22.61
N TYR A 141 3.92 -9.45 21.95
CA TYR A 141 2.65 -9.89 22.51
C TYR A 141 2.63 -11.42 22.77
N ALA A 142 3.24 -12.22 21.89
CA ALA A 142 3.29 -13.68 22.04
C ALA A 142 4.30 -14.14 23.10
N LYS A 143 5.31 -13.32 23.41
CA LYS A 143 6.19 -13.55 24.57
C LYS A 143 5.44 -13.29 25.88
N THR A 144 4.58 -12.27 25.90
CA THR A 144 3.82 -11.85 27.07
C THR A 144 2.61 -12.75 27.34
N VAL A 145 1.87 -13.12 26.28
CA VAL A 145 0.66 -13.95 26.33
C VAL A 145 0.82 -15.14 25.39
N PRO A 146 1.55 -16.21 25.77
CA PRO A 146 1.93 -17.28 24.84
C PRO A 146 0.78 -18.01 24.14
N ILE A 147 -0.40 -18.07 24.75
CA ILE A 147 -1.58 -18.73 24.16
C ILE A 147 -2.04 -18.06 22.86
N ILE A 148 -1.78 -16.76 22.67
CA ILE A 148 -2.18 -16.05 21.45
C ILE A 148 -1.46 -16.60 20.22
N GLU A 149 -0.24 -17.09 20.38
CA GLU A 149 0.52 -17.73 19.31
C GLU A 149 -0.16 -19.01 18.83
N VAL A 150 -0.74 -19.77 19.76
CA VAL A 150 -1.49 -20.99 19.48
C VAL A 150 -2.78 -20.64 18.76
N PHE A 151 -3.54 -19.65 19.23
CA PHE A 151 -4.77 -19.21 18.55
C PHE A 151 -4.51 -18.67 17.14
N LEU A 152 -3.44 -17.92 16.94
CA LEU A 152 -3.07 -17.46 15.61
C LEU A 152 -2.77 -18.65 14.68
N LYS A 153 -1.99 -19.64 15.12
CA LYS A 153 -1.63 -20.77 14.25
C LYS A 153 -2.78 -21.75 14.06
N GLU A 154 -3.35 -22.25 15.14
CA GLU A 154 -4.37 -23.29 15.07
C GLU A 154 -5.70 -22.76 14.55
N HIS A 155 -6.08 -21.53 14.92
CA HIS A 155 -7.38 -21.01 14.55
C HIS A 155 -7.31 -20.08 13.34
N LEU A 156 -6.52 -19.02 13.38
CA LEU A 156 -6.46 -18.08 12.25
C LEU A 156 -5.86 -18.76 11.00
N PHE A 157 -4.63 -19.27 11.10
CA PHE A 157 -3.95 -19.79 9.91
C PHE A 157 -4.40 -21.19 9.49
N ALA A 158 -4.61 -22.11 10.44
CA ALA A 158 -5.14 -23.43 10.09
C ALA A 158 -6.65 -23.37 9.83
N ASP A 159 -7.49 -23.08 10.84
CA ASP A 159 -8.94 -23.22 10.69
C ASP A 159 -9.58 -22.22 9.71
N ILE A 160 -9.03 -21.02 9.49
CA ILE A 160 -9.62 -20.01 8.59
C ILE A 160 -8.90 -20.00 7.24
N PHE A 161 -7.60 -19.74 7.20
CA PHE A 161 -6.89 -19.57 5.92
C PHE A 161 -6.78 -20.86 5.10
N LYS A 162 -6.62 -22.04 5.72
CA LYS A 162 -6.44 -23.30 4.98
C LYS A 162 -7.75 -23.83 4.35
N ARG A 163 -8.91 -23.25 4.69
CA ARG A 163 -10.23 -23.65 4.15
C ARG A 163 -10.34 -23.49 2.63
N GLY A 164 -9.52 -22.66 2.00
CA GLY A 164 -9.60 -22.38 0.56
C GLY A 164 -10.72 -21.39 0.22
N VAL A 165 -11.36 -21.58 -0.95
CA VAL A 165 -12.43 -20.73 -1.55
C VAL A 165 -11.99 -19.32 -1.93
N LEU A 166 -11.40 -18.58 -0.99
CA LEU A 166 -10.67 -17.34 -1.26
C LEU A 166 -9.18 -17.62 -1.40
N SER A 167 -8.58 -17.04 -2.44
CA SER A 167 -7.14 -16.96 -2.61
C SER A 167 -6.49 -16.07 -1.55
N TYR A 168 -5.17 -16.17 -1.37
CA TYR A 168 -4.44 -15.26 -0.50
C TYR A 168 -4.56 -13.79 -0.96
N LYS A 169 -4.59 -13.55 -2.27
CA LYS A 169 -4.83 -12.20 -2.82
C LYS A 169 -6.16 -11.64 -2.34
N GLU A 170 -7.25 -12.39 -2.51
CA GLU A 170 -8.60 -11.98 -2.09
C GLU A 170 -8.70 -11.79 -0.57
N ARG A 171 -8.11 -12.70 0.23
CA ARG A 171 -8.08 -12.56 1.70
C ARG A 171 -7.33 -11.33 2.16
N GLU A 172 -6.25 -10.97 1.50
CA GLU A 172 -5.48 -9.78 1.86
C GLU A 172 -6.17 -8.50 1.36
N ILE A 173 -6.87 -8.51 0.22
CA ILE A 173 -7.74 -7.40 -0.18
C ILE A 173 -8.83 -7.15 0.88
N ALA A 174 -9.52 -8.21 1.31
CA ALA A 174 -10.52 -8.14 2.37
C ALA A 174 -9.94 -7.56 3.66
N THR A 175 -8.78 -8.09 4.08
CA THR A 175 -8.09 -7.64 5.31
C THR A 175 -7.67 -6.18 5.24
N VAL A 176 -7.07 -5.75 4.12
CA VAL A 176 -6.62 -4.36 3.93
C VAL A 176 -7.80 -3.41 3.96
N ALA A 177 -8.88 -3.71 3.23
CA ALA A 177 -10.08 -2.88 3.21
C ALA A 177 -10.73 -2.76 4.60
N ALA A 178 -10.81 -3.86 5.34
CA ALA A 178 -11.34 -3.85 6.70
C ALA A 178 -10.49 -3.02 7.67
N LEU A 179 -9.16 -3.21 7.67
CA LEU A 179 -8.24 -2.52 8.58
C LEU A 179 -8.13 -1.02 8.30
N LEU A 180 -8.11 -0.63 7.02
CA LEU A 180 -8.14 0.77 6.62
C LEU A 180 -9.52 1.39 6.95
N GLY A 181 -10.61 0.70 6.61
CA GLY A 181 -11.97 1.20 6.80
C GLY A 181 -12.39 1.37 8.26
N MET A 182 -11.87 0.58 9.20
CA MET A 182 -12.18 0.76 10.63
C MET A 182 -11.32 1.82 11.33
N GLY A 183 -10.24 2.30 10.69
CA GLY A 183 -9.27 3.22 11.29
C GLY A 183 -8.52 2.63 12.51
N GLY A 184 -7.59 3.40 13.06
CA GLY A 184 -6.90 3.06 14.33
C GLY A 184 -5.99 1.82 14.32
N ALA A 185 -5.84 1.14 13.17
CA ALA A 185 -5.07 -0.11 13.04
C ALA A 185 -3.87 0.02 12.08
N ALA A 186 -3.30 1.23 11.94
CA ALA A 186 -2.26 1.54 10.95
C ALA A 186 -1.09 0.53 10.89
N PRO A 187 -0.48 0.07 12.00
CA PRO A 187 0.62 -0.91 11.93
C PRO A 187 0.19 -2.25 11.30
N MET A 188 -1.04 -2.69 11.57
CA MET A 188 -1.58 -3.92 10.99
C MET A 188 -1.93 -3.71 9.51
N ALA A 189 -2.56 -2.58 9.17
CA ALA A 189 -2.85 -2.23 7.77
C ALA A 189 -1.57 -2.22 6.92
N THR A 190 -0.50 -1.55 7.39
CA THR A 190 0.81 -1.55 6.72
C THR A 190 1.37 -2.96 6.51
N GLY A 191 1.28 -3.82 7.52
CA GLY A 191 1.72 -5.21 7.42
C GLY A 191 0.96 -6.00 6.36
N HIS A 192 -0.37 -5.89 6.35
CA HIS A 192 -1.23 -6.58 5.40
C HIS A 192 -1.14 -6.02 3.98
N ILE A 193 -0.91 -4.72 3.78
CA ILE A 193 -0.64 -4.18 2.44
C ILE A 193 0.64 -4.79 1.86
N LYS A 194 1.71 -4.96 2.66
CA LYS A 194 2.94 -5.64 2.18
C LYS A 194 2.68 -7.09 1.79
N ILE A 195 1.88 -7.80 2.58
CA ILE A 195 1.51 -9.20 2.30
C ILE A 195 0.63 -9.26 1.04
N SER A 196 -0.33 -8.36 0.87
CA SER A 196 -1.19 -8.30 -0.31
C SER A 196 -0.38 -8.07 -1.59
N MET A 197 0.61 -7.16 -1.54
CA MET A 197 1.50 -6.89 -2.67
C MET A 197 2.34 -8.10 -3.07
N ARG A 198 2.78 -8.91 -2.09
CA ARG A 198 3.44 -10.20 -2.34
C ARG A 198 2.54 -11.16 -3.13
N HIS A 199 1.22 -11.11 -2.90
CA HIS A 199 0.22 -11.92 -3.61
C HIS A 199 -0.34 -11.23 -4.86
N GLY A 200 0.35 -10.20 -5.36
CA GLY A 200 0.06 -9.57 -6.65
C GLY A 200 -0.98 -8.46 -6.61
N VAL A 201 -1.30 -7.91 -5.43
CA VAL A 201 -2.06 -6.65 -5.35
C VAL A 201 -1.13 -5.48 -5.69
N THR A 202 -1.50 -4.66 -6.66
CA THR A 202 -0.66 -3.53 -7.10
C THR A 202 -0.93 -2.28 -6.27
N GLU A 203 0.01 -1.34 -6.25
CA GLU A 203 -0.17 -0.04 -5.58
C GLU A 203 -1.43 0.70 -6.06
N PRO A 204 -1.73 0.80 -7.38
CA PRO A 204 -2.99 1.37 -7.86
C PRO A 204 -4.24 0.65 -7.32
N GLN A 205 -4.18 -0.67 -7.12
CA GLN A 205 -5.29 -1.43 -6.52
C GLN A 205 -5.46 -1.10 -5.04
N ILE A 206 -4.37 -0.88 -4.29
CA ILE A 206 -4.45 -0.41 -2.89
C ILE A 206 -5.04 1.00 -2.83
N LEU A 207 -4.62 1.91 -3.72
CA LEU A 207 -5.19 3.26 -3.79
C LEU A 207 -6.68 3.24 -4.13
N GLN A 208 -7.15 2.29 -4.95
CA GLN A 208 -8.59 2.09 -5.19
C GLN A 208 -9.35 1.65 -3.94
N ILE A 209 -8.76 0.83 -3.05
CA ILE A 209 -9.36 0.50 -1.75
C ILE A 209 -9.46 1.77 -0.89
N VAL A 210 -8.44 2.63 -0.92
CA VAL A 210 -8.45 3.90 -0.18
C VAL A 210 -9.50 4.86 -0.72
N ASP A 211 -9.62 4.98 -2.05
CA ASP A 211 -10.66 5.78 -2.70
C ASP A 211 -12.05 5.30 -2.30
N LEU A 212 -12.27 3.98 -2.31
CA LEU A 212 -13.52 3.37 -1.84
C LEU A 212 -13.83 3.77 -0.39
N ILE A 213 -12.85 3.74 0.50
CA ILE A 213 -13.05 4.12 1.90
C ILE A 213 -13.41 5.59 2.02
N GLU A 214 -12.71 6.47 1.29
CA GLU A 214 -13.02 7.91 1.28
C GLU A 214 -14.44 8.21 0.79
N THR A 215 -14.93 7.46 -0.21
CA THR A 215 -16.23 7.72 -0.83
C THR A 215 -17.40 7.05 -0.13
N GLU A 216 -17.23 5.80 0.31
CA GLU A 216 -18.32 4.96 0.81
C GLU A 216 -18.39 4.92 2.34
N ILE A 217 -17.25 5.09 3.03
CA ILE A 217 -17.21 5.07 4.50
C ILE A 217 -17.27 6.51 5.01
N ASP A 218 -16.16 7.23 4.92
CA ASP A 218 -16.10 8.65 5.22
C ASP A 218 -14.76 9.25 4.78
N LYS A 219 -14.77 10.57 4.62
CA LYS A 219 -13.62 11.31 4.13
C LYS A 219 -12.41 11.31 5.08
N GLU A 220 -12.65 11.34 6.39
CA GLU A 220 -11.60 11.41 7.39
C GLU A 220 -10.78 10.11 7.40
N THR A 221 -11.47 8.97 7.50
CA THR A 221 -10.86 7.63 7.44
C THR A 221 -10.15 7.40 6.10
N GLY A 222 -10.71 7.89 5.00
CA GLY A 222 -10.07 7.86 3.68
C GLY A 222 -8.72 8.60 3.66
N LEU A 223 -8.68 9.83 4.19
CA LEU A 223 -7.44 10.60 4.29
C LEU A 223 -6.40 9.94 5.19
N GLU A 224 -6.80 9.40 6.34
CA GLU A 224 -5.89 8.63 7.21
C GLU A 224 -5.33 7.39 6.48
N SER A 225 -6.18 6.70 5.73
CA SER A 225 -5.78 5.55 4.91
C SER A 225 -4.79 5.95 3.82
N ARG A 226 -4.97 7.11 3.18
CA ARG A 226 -4.00 7.68 2.24
C ARG A 226 -2.66 7.93 2.90
N GLU A 227 -2.63 8.47 4.13
CA GLU A 227 -1.37 8.66 4.86
C GLU A 227 -0.62 7.34 5.10
N ILE A 228 -1.35 6.29 5.50
CA ILE A 228 -0.77 4.96 5.75
C ILE A 228 -0.16 4.40 4.46
N VAL A 229 -0.90 4.48 3.36
CA VAL A 229 -0.49 3.94 2.05
C VAL A 229 0.67 4.76 1.47
N ALA A 230 0.58 6.09 1.55
CA ALA A 230 1.65 6.99 1.11
C ALA A 230 2.95 6.74 1.87
N ALA A 231 2.88 6.60 3.20
CA ALA A 231 4.02 6.24 4.02
C ALA A 231 4.61 4.88 3.58
N LEU A 232 3.78 3.87 3.35
CA LEU A 232 4.28 2.57 2.90
C LEU A 232 5.00 2.62 1.54
N ILE A 233 4.41 3.30 0.55
CA ILE A 233 4.94 3.41 -0.81
C ILE A 233 6.24 4.22 -0.84
N SER A 234 6.34 5.27 -0.02
CA SER A 234 7.54 6.08 0.11
C SER A 234 8.64 5.41 0.94
N GLY A 235 8.31 4.35 1.69
CA GLY A 235 9.21 3.67 2.61
C GLY A 235 9.30 4.37 3.96
N GLU A 236 8.17 4.63 4.62
CA GLU A 236 8.02 5.34 5.89
C GLU A 236 7.03 4.63 6.83
N PRO A 237 7.11 4.82 8.17
CA PRO A 237 6.18 4.25 9.14
C PRO A 237 5.18 5.27 9.72
N ALA A 238 4.05 4.77 10.22
CA ALA A 238 3.00 5.56 10.84
C ALA A 238 3.20 5.76 12.36
N GLY A 239 3.47 7.02 12.76
CA GLY A 239 2.94 7.66 13.98
C GLY A 239 3.69 7.46 15.31
N THR A 240 4.37 8.51 15.79
CA THR A 240 4.57 8.83 17.22
C THR A 240 4.65 10.36 17.42
N GLU A 241 4.15 10.87 18.56
CA GLU A 241 4.23 12.29 18.95
C GLU A 241 5.68 12.77 19.09
N SER A 242 5.96 13.97 18.57
CA SER A 242 7.28 14.60 18.50
C SER A 242 7.65 15.29 19.83
N LYS A 243 8.88 15.08 20.32
CA LYS A 243 9.46 15.79 21.49
C LYS A 243 10.03 17.18 21.16
N TYR A 244 9.90 17.63 19.91
CA TYR A 244 10.53 18.85 19.42
C TYR A 244 9.49 19.98 19.26
N ASP A 245 9.85 21.20 19.69
CA ASP A 245 9.06 22.41 19.44
C ASP A 245 9.48 23.00 18.08
N ASP A 246 8.69 22.68 17.05
CA ASP A 246 8.89 23.21 15.70
C ASP A 246 7.85 24.32 15.36
N SER A 247 7.20 24.92 16.36
CA SER A 247 6.08 25.87 16.17
C SER A 247 6.42 27.12 15.36
N GLU A 248 7.69 27.52 15.31
CA GLU A 248 8.18 28.65 14.51
C GLU A 248 8.61 28.26 13.07
N LYS A 249 8.66 26.97 12.72
CA LYS A 249 9.03 26.51 11.38
C LYS A 249 7.85 26.68 10.41
N ILE A 250 8.15 27.13 9.18
CA ILE A 250 7.15 27.23 8.10
C ILE A 250 6.49 25.87 7.84
N TYR A 251 7.30 24.81 7.87
CA TYR A 251 6.83 23.44 7.85
C TYR A 251 7.39 22.74 9.11
N PRO A 252 6.54 22.36 10.06
CA PRO A 252 7.00 21.60 11.23
C PRO A 252 7.54 20.24 10.78
N ARG A 253 8.44 19.63 11.56
CA ARG A 253 8.89 18.26 11.24
C ARG A 253 7.69 17.33 11.31
N GLY A 254 7.66 16.36 10.41
CA GLY A 254 6.59 15.37 10.39
C GLY A 254 6.93 14.14 11.22
N LYS A 255 6.46 12.98 10.76
CA LYS A 255 6.65 11.70 11.46
C LYS A 255 8.10 11.24 11.31
N LYS A 256 8.62 10.56 12.34
CA LYS A 256 9.97 10.00 12.31
C LYS A 256 10.03 8.85 11.30
N ILE A 257 11.06 8.83 10.47
CA ILE A 257 11.34 7.74 9.53
C ILE A 257 11.98 6.58 10.31
N GLU A 258 11.38 5.38 10.27
CA GLU A 258 11.96 4.14 10.84
C GLU A 258 12.42 3.14 9.75
N ASN A 259 12.49 3.56 8.50
CA ASN A 259 12.97 2.73 7.39
C ASN A 259 14.47 2.44 7.51
N PRO A 260 14.93 1.20 7.24
CA PRO A 260 16.36 0.86 7.21
C PRO A 260 17.19 1.63 6.17
N ALA A 261 16.59 2.35 5.21
CA ALA A 261 17.28 3.06 4.14
C ALA A 261 17.89 4.42 4.55
N PHE A 262 18.09 4.65 5.85
CA PHE A 262 18.68 5.85 6.40
C PHE A 262 19.70 5.47 7.48
N THR A 263 20.83 6.17 7.49
CA THR A 263 21.71 6.19 8.65
C THR A 263 21.29 7.37 9.53
N GLY A 264 21.14 7.15 10.84
CA GLY A 264 20.70 8.18 11.78
C GLY A 264 19.18 8.42 11.78
N ASN A 265 18.73 9.51 12.41
CA ASN A 265 17.31 9.85 12.50
C ASN A 265 16.93 10.92 11.47
N ALA A 266 15.80 10.72 10.81
CA ALA A 266 15.17 11.72 9.96
C ALA A 266 13.65 11.75 10.21
N TRP A 267 13.02 12.86 9.86
CA TRP A 267 11.57 13.07 9.92
C TRP A 267 11.11 13.64 8.61
N VAL A 268 9.87 13.34 8.24
CA VAL A 268 9.30 13.79 6.98
C VAL A 268 7.86 14.22 7.16
N ASN A 269 7.55 15.38 6.59
CA ASN A 269 6.23 15.97 6.51
C ASN A 269 5.83 16.04 5.03
N PHE A 270 4.95 15.16 4.57
CA PHE A 270 4.46 15.19 3.21
C PHE A 270 3.50 16.37 2.99
N LEU A 271 3.80 17.15 1.96
CA LEU A 271 3.00 18.29 1.55
C LEU A 271 2.09 17.96 0.36
N VAL A 272 2.57 17.09 -0.53
CA VAL A 272 1.84 16.66 -1.73
C VAL A 272 2.09 15.18 -1.99
N THR A 273 1.01 14.43 -2.19
CA THR A 273 1.05 13.05 -2.66
C THR A 273 0.87 13.04 -4.19
N ALA A 274 1.63 12.21 -4.88
CA ALA A 274 1.51 12.09 -6.33
C ALA A 274 0.16 11.42 -6.68
N ASP A 275 -0.50 11.91 -7.73
CA ASP A 275 -1.75 11.37 -8.27
C ASP A 275 -1.73 11.37 -9.81
N GLU A 276 -2.86 11.04 -10.44
CA GLU A 276 -2.98 10.98 -11.90
C GLU A 276 -2.78 12.35 -12.59
N VAL A 277 -3.08 13.45 -11.90
CA VAL A 277 -3.00 14.82 -12.43
C VAL A 277 -1.61 15.40 -12.22
N ASN A 278 -1.04 15.21 -11.04
CA ASN A 278 0.30 15.65 -10.68
C ASN A 278 1.09 14.47 -10.10
N LYS A 279 1.96 13.92 -10.94
CA LYS A 279 2.80 12.76 -10.60
C LYS A 279 4.00 13.09 -9.71
N ASN A 280 4.03 14.24 -9.05
CA ASN A 280 5.10 14.61 -8.13
C ASN A 280 4.65 14.44 -6.68
N SER A 281 5.50 13.81 -5.88
CA SER A 281 5.40 13.81 -4.42
C SER A 281 6.32 14.90 -3.86
N VAL A 282 5.82 15.65 -2.88
CA VAL A 282 6.58 16.72 -2.22
C VAL A 282 6.60 16.46 -0.72
N GLY A 283 7.80 16.38 -0.14
CA GLY A 283 8.00 16.17 1.30
C GLY A 283 9.06 17.10 1.87
N VAL A 284 8.81 17.62 3.07
CA VAL A 284 9.81 18.32 3.86
C VAL A 284 10.50 17.30 4.75
N VAL A 285 11.80 17.10 4.57
CA VAL A 285 12.62 16.16 5.33
C VAL A 285 13.52 16.94 6.28
N THR A 286 13.53 16.54 7.55
CA THR A 286 14.45 17.03 8.59
C THR A 286 15.40 15.90 8.95
N PHE A 287 16.70 16.12 8.80
CA PHE A 287 17.76 15.19 9.20
C PHE A 287 18.39 15.66 10.50
N GLU A 288 18.59 14.76 11.46
CA GLU A 288 19.49 15.03 12.58
C GLU A 288 20.96 15.09 12.10
N PRO A 289 21.88 15.72 12.86
CA PRO A 289 23.28 15.80 12.48
C PRO A 289 23.87 14.43 12.12
N GLY A 290 24.51 14.36 10.95
CA GLY A 290 25.09 13.13 10.39
C GLY A 290 24.10 12.12 9.81
N ALA A 291 22.79 12.36 9.92
CA ALA A 291 21.78 11.51 9.32
C ALA A 291 21.71 11.71 7.80
N ARG A 292 21.50 10.64 7.06
CA ARG A 292 21.55 10.63 5.59
C ARG A 292 20.76 9.47 5.01
N THR A 293 20.28 9.65 3.79
CA THR A 293 19.71 8.55 3.00
C THR A 293 20.80 7.54 2.65
N PHE A 294 20.39 6.31 2.35
CA PHE A 294 21.21 5.39 1.58
C PHE A 294 21.37 5.90 0.13
N TRP A 295 22.25 5.25 -0.63
CA TRP A 295 22.28 5.45 -2.07
C TRP A 295 20.92 5.08 -2.65
N HIS A 296 20.41 5.90 -3.56
CA HIS A 296 19.14 5.63 -4.23
C HIS A 296 19.04 6.41 -5.55
N ARG A 297 18.09 6.01 -6.39
CA ARG A 297 17.78 6.70 -7.64
C ARG A 297 16.27 6.76 -7.86
N HIS A 298 15.86 7.70 -8.71
CA HIS A 298 14.46 7.85 -9.12
C HIS A 298 14.39 7.76 -10.64
N PRO A 299 13.49 6.95 -11.22
CA PRO A 299 13.36 6.80 -12.67
C PRO A 299 13.20 8.11 -13.43
N ASN A 300 12.58 9.11 -12.79
CA ASN A 300 12.35 10.42 -13.41
C ASN A 300 13.01 11.58 -12.62
N GLY A 301 13.97 11.25 -11.76
CA GLY A 301 14.76 12.22 -11.01
C GLY A 301 14.04 12.86 -9.82
N GLN A 302 14.74 13.79 -9.18
CA GLN A 302 14.28 14.50 -7.99
C GLN A 302 14.87 15.90 -7.91
N ILE A 303 14.20 16.81 -7.21
CA ILE A 303 14.71 18.14 -6.89
C ILE A 303 14.76 18.28 -5.36
N ILE A 304 15.89 18.75 -4.85
CA ILE A 304 16.10 19.04 -3.43
C ILE A 304 16.26 20.56 -3.26
N LEU A 305 15.45 21.15 -2.37
CA LEU A 305 15.52 22.55 -1.98
C LEU A 305 15.94 22.65 -0.51
N ALA A 306 17.08 23.25 -0.21
CA ALA A 306 17.54 23.42 1.17
C ALA A 306 16.79 24.55 1.88
N LEU A 307 16.14 24.23 3.00
CA LEU A 307 15.36 25.18 3.81
C LEU A 307 16.15 25.77 4.98
N SER A 308 16.95 24.96 5.67
CA SER A 308 17.77 25.40 6.81
C SER A 308 18.89 24.41 7.13
N GLY A 309 19.91 24.90 7.85
CA GLY A 309 21.09 24.12 8.24
C GLY A 309 22.11 23.94 7.12
N GLU A 310 23.08 23.08 7.39
CA GLU A 310 24.10 22.63 6.45
C GLU A 310 23.92 21.14 6.18
N GLY A 311 23.69 20.80 4.92
CA GLY A 311 23.48 19.44 4.44
C GLY A 311 24.49 19.04 3.38
N TYR A 312 24.42 17.78 2.98
CA TYR A 312 25.23 17.21 1.93
C TYR A 312 24.35 16.58 0.86
N TYR A 313 24.82 16.65 -0.39
CA TYR A 313 24.27 15.97 -1.54
C TYR A 313 25.41 15.37 -2.36
N GLN A 314 25.28 14.14 -2.84
CA GLN A 314 26.31 13.52 -3.65
C GLN A 314 25.71 12.51 -4.63
N GLU A 315 26.14 12.58 -5.89
CA GLU A 315 25.91 11.56 -6.90
C GLU A 315 27.07 10.56 -6.91
N ILE A 316 26.81 9.30 -7.27
CA ILE A 316 27.85 8.27 -7.26
C ILE A 316 28.99 8.63 -8.22
N GLY A 317 30.22 8.62 -7.71
CA GLY A 317 31.42 9.00 -8.48
C GLY A 317 31.64 10.52 -8.62
N SER A 318 30.75 11.37 -8.11
CA SER A 318 30.89 12.82 -8.11
C SER A 318 31.37 13.36 -6.75
N PRO A 319 31.99 14.55 -6.70
CA PRO A 319 32.30 15.21 -5.43
C PRO A 319 31.03 15.53 -4.64
N LYS A 320 31.12 15.38 -3.31
CA LYS A 320 30.05 15.80 -2.39
C LYS A 320 29.87 17.31 -2.44
N ILE A 321 28.62 17.74 -2.52
CA ILE A 321 28.19 19.14 -2.53
C ILE A 321 27.67 19.49 -1.15
N ILE A 322 28.17 20.60 -0.59
CA ILE A 322 27.63 21.18 0.66
C ILE A 322 26.43 22.05 0.28
N MET A 323 25.27 21.72 0.84
CA MET A 323 24.03 22.45 0.66
C MET A 323 23.74 23.35 1.86
N LYS A 324 23.36 24.60 1.60
CA LYS A 324 22.96 25.60 2.59
C LYS A 324 21.58 26.12 2.27
N LYS A 325 20.94 26.79 3.24
CA LYS A 325 19.66 27.45 3.07
C LYS A 325 19.58 28.25 1.76
N GLY A 326 18.62 27.91 0.90
CA GLY A 326 18.40 28.53 -0.40
C GLY A 326 19.03 27.80 -1.58
N ASP A 327 19.92 26.83 -1.33
CA ASP A 327 20.53 26.02 -2.39
C ASP A 327 19.54 25.01 -2.97
N VAL A 328 19.80 24.62 -4.22
CA VAL A 328 18.99 23.67 -4.97
C VAL A 328 19.90 22.61 -5.60
N ALA A 329 19.55 21.35 -5.43
CA ALA A 329 20.14 20.25 -6.17
C ALA A 329 19.08 19.61 -7.08
N LYS A 330 19.49 19.22 -8.28
CA LYS A 330 18.66 18.48 -9.22
C LYS A 330 19.29 17.11 -9.42
N CYS A 331 18.64 16.08 -8.90
CA CYS A 331 19.02 14.68 -9.09
C CYS A 331 18.53 14.23 -10.47
N PRO A 332 19.43 13.87 -11.40
CA PRO A 332 19.02 13.39 -12.71
C PRO A 332 18.28 12.04 -12.60
N ALA A 333 17.51 11.71 -13.64
CA ALA A 333 16.88 10.40 -13.78
C ALA A 333 17.92 9.27 -13.67
N ASP A 334 17.53 8.18 -13.01
CA ASP A 334 18.31 6.95 -12.88
C ASP A 334 19.73 7.13 -12.32
N THR A 335 20.02 8.24 -11.66
CA THR A 335 21.35 8.55 -11.12
C THR A 335 21.40 8.24 -9.63
N PRO A 336 22.20 7.25 -9.19
CA PRO A 336 22.36 6.97 -7.77
C PRO A 336 22.95 8.18 -7.03
N HIS A 337 22.28 8.61 -5.98
CA HIS A 337 22.69 9.73 -5.14
C HIS A 337 22.29 9.49 -3.68
N TRP A 338 22.84 10.31 -2.79
CA TRP A 338 22.37 10.43 -1.42
C TRP A 338 22.34 11.90 -0.99
N HIS A 339 21.58 12.18 0.06
CA HIS A 339 21.58 13.48 0.71
C HIS A 339 21.28 13.35 2.21
N GLY A 340 21.69 14.33 2.99
CA GLY A 340 21.53 14.30 4.45
C GLY A 340 22.07 15.54 5.14
N ALA A 341 22.09 15.51 6.47
CA ALA A 341 22.71 16.56 7.27
C ALA A 341 24.23 16.46 7.29
N GLY A 342 24.89 17.61 7.45
CA GLY A 342 26.27 17.68 7.91
C GLY A 342 26.41 17.24 9.37
N PRO A 343 27.64 17.22 9.91
CA PRO A 343 27.92 16.58 11.20
C PRO A 343 27.47 17.38 12.43
N ASN A 344 27.15 18.67 12.27
CA ASN A 344 27.06 19.61 13.40
C ASN A 344 25.65 20.09 13.72
N GLU A 345 24.76 20.17 12.73
CA GLU A 345 23.42 20.75 12.89
C GLU A 345 22.37 19.98 12.08
N GLU A 346 21.09 20.21 12.39
CA GLU A 346 20.01 19.64 11.61
C GLU A 346 20.00 20.22 10.20
N PHE A 347 19.58 19.42 9.22
CA PHE A 347 19.36 19.88 7.85
C PHE A 347 17.91 19.66 7.47
N VAL A 348 17.26 20.71 6.98
CA VAL A 348 15.87 20.65 6.52
C VAL A 348 15.83 20.93 5.04
N GLN A 349 15.15 20.07 4.29
CA GLN A 349 15.01 20.19 2.83
C GLN A 349 13.58 19.91 2.38
N ILE A 350 13.20 20.42 1.20
CA ILE A 350 12.05 19.93 0.43
C ILE A 350 12.58 18.99 -0.64
N ALA A 351 12.07 17.77 -0.67
CA ALA A 351 12.27 16.82 -1.76
C ALA A 351 11.02 16.82 -2.66
N ILE A 352 11.22 17.11 -3.94
CA ILE A 352 10.20 17.03 -4.99
C ILE A 352 10.59 15.86 -5.87
N THR A 353 9.85 14.76 -5.76
CA THR A 353 10.16 13.48 -6.40
C THR A 353 9.13 13.18 -7.47
N SER A 354 9.57 12.99 -8.70
CA SER A 354 8.69 12.50 -9.76
C SER A 354 8.42 11.01 -9.57
N ARG A 355 7.15 10.60 -9.61
CA ARG A 355 6.70 9.19 -9.58
C ARG A 355 6.39 8.65 -10.97
N VAL A 356 6.74 9.41 -12.01
CA VAL A 356 6.70 8.92 -13.40
C VAL A 356 7.70 7.78 -13.54
N ASP A 357 7.29 6.70 -14.21
CA ASP A 357 8.12 5.53 -14.51
C ASP A 357 8.60 4.71 -13.30
N GLY A 358 8.05 4.94 -12.09
CA GLY A 358 8.21 4.05 -10.94
C GLY A 358 8.55 4.73 -9.61
N PRO A 359 8.66 3.94 -8.53
CA PRO A 359 9.02 4.43 -7.20
C PRO A 359 10.54 4.68 -7.09
N THR A 360 10.96 5.12 -5.91
CA THR A 360 12.38 5.24 -5.55
C THR A 360 13.03 3.86 -5.47
N GLU A 361 14.19 3.71 -6.11
CA GLU A 361 15.00 2.50 -6.05
C GLU A 361 16.13 2.70 -5.05
N TRP A 362 16.08 1.96 -3.94
CA TRP A 362 17.07 2.02 -2.87
C TRP A 362 18.24 1.06 -3.14
N GLU A 363 19.44 1.50 -2.77
CA GLU A 363 20.71 0.78 -2.92
C GLU A 363 21.43 0.66 -1.55
N ASP A 364 22.73 0.38 -1.59
CA ASP A 364 23.55 0.15 -0.39
C ASP A 364 23.64 1.39 0.52
N GLU A 365 23.98 1.13 1.78
CA GLU A 365 24.24 2.17 2.77
C GLU A 365 25.40 3.09 2.35
N VAL A 366 25.26 4.40 2.61
CA VAL A 366 26.37 5.35 2.55
C VAL A 366 27.25 5.13 3.78
N SER A 367 28.40 4.51 3.58
CA SER A 367 29.31 4.18 4.67
C SER A 367 29.84 5.44 5.38
N ASP A 368 30.26 5.30 6.64
CA ASP A 368 30.85 6.43 7.38
C ASP A 368 32.09 7.02 6.68
N SER A 369 32.84 6.20 5.93
CA SER A 369 33.98 6.70 5.13
C SER A 369 33.52 7.53 3.94
N GLN A 370 32.49 7.08 3.21
CA GLN A 370 31.91 7.84 2.09
C GLN A 370 31.29 9.16 2.58
N TYR A 371 30.68 9.14 3.76
CA TYR A 371 30.15 10.35 4.38
C TYR A 371 31.25 11.34 4.79
N ALA A 372 32.41 10.85 5.24
CA ALA A 372 33.51 11.67 5.70
C ALA A 372 34.39 12.28 4.59
N GLU A 373 34.47 11.64 3.41
CA GLU A 373 35.19 12.14 2.21
C GLU A 373 34.52 13.37 1.59
#